data_AF-A0A962XJR4-F1
#
_entry.id   AF-A0A962XJR4-F1
#
_cell.length_a   1.000
_cell.length_b   1.000
_cell.length_c   1.000
_cell.angle_alpha   90.00
_cell.angle_beta   90.00
_cell.angle_gamma   90.00
#
_symmetry.space_group_name_H-M   'P 1'
#
loop_
_entity.id
_entity.type
_entity.pdbx_description
1 polymer ?
#
loop_
_entity_poly.entity_id
_entity_poly.type
_entity_poly.pdbx_seq_one_letter_code
_entity_poly.pdbx_strand_id
1 'polypeptide(L)' 'RRRDLTTDTPYNTYTRKGLPPTPIALPGAEALNAVVNPASGDALYFVADGAGGHVFSRTLDEHNRAVRRYQLQGR' A
#
# COMPACT_ATOMS: atom_id res chain seq x y z
N ARG A 1 -15.15 -1.86 10.90
CA ARG A 1 -14.13 -1.18 10.06
C ARG A 1 -12.78 -1.03 10.76
N ARG A 2 -12.58 -0.17 11.78
CA ARG A 2 -11.25 -0.11 12.46
C ARG A 2 -10.91 -1.41 13.20
N ARG A 3 -11.91 -2.03 13.84
CA ARG A 3 -11.76 -3.35 14.50
C ARG A 3 -11.14 -4.38 13.56
N ASP A 4 -11.60 -4.45 12.31
CA ASP A 4 -11.15 -5.46 11.35
C ASP A 4 -9.65 -5.30 11.00
N LEU A 5 -9.12 -4.07 10.99
CA LEU A 5 -7.70 -3.80 10.77
C LEU A 5 -6.82 -4.16 11.98
N THR A 6 -7.38 -4.12 13.18
CA THR A 6 -6.65 -4.35 14.44
C THR A 6 -6.80 -5.77 14.98
N THR A 7 -7.80 -6.53 14.52
CA THR A 7 -7.98 -7.93 14.89
C THR A 7 -6.88 -8.77 14.27
N ASP A 8 -6.19 -9.53 15.10
CA ASP A 8 -5.04 -10.32 14.69
C ASP A 8 -5.47 -11.58 13.92
N THR A 9 -4.91 -11.80 12.73
CA THR A 9 -5.07 -13.03 11.92
C THR A 9 -3.78 -13.32 11.14
N PRO A 10 -3.51 -14.58 10.73
CA PRO A 10 -2.28 -14.90 10.00
C PRO A 10 -2.07 -14.10 8.71
N TYR A 11 -3.14 -13.53 8.13
CA TYR A 11 -3.10 -12.75 6.89
C TYR A 11 -3.11 -11.24 7.11
N ASN A 12 -3.22 -10.75 8.35
CA ASN A 12 -3.30 -9.32 8.64
C ASN A 12 -1.90 -8.66 8.67
N THR A 13 -1.53 -8.01 7.58
CA THR A 13 -0.25 -7.30 7.45
C THR A 13 -0.20 -5.97 8.23
N TYR A 14 -1.29 -5.51 8.84
CA TYR A 14 -1.25 -4.41 9.80
C TYR A 14 -0.69 -4.85 11.16
N THR A 15 -0.89 -6.11 11.56
CA THR A 15 -0.47 -6.63 12.87
C THR A 15 0.79 -7.49 12.80
N ARG A 16 1.07 -8.11 11.64
CA ARG A 16 2.23 -8.97 11.41
C ARG A 16 3.19 -8.39 10.37
N LYS A 17 4.49 -8.51 10.63
CA LYS A 17 5.55 -8.15 9.67
C LYS A 17 5.78 -9.28 8.66
N GLY A 18 6.15 -8.91 7.43
CA GLY A 18 6.45 -9.86 6.36
C GLY A 18 5.23 -10.22 5.50
N LEU A 19 5.40 -11.25 4.68
CA LEU A 19 4.34 -11.74 3.77
C LEU A 19 3.35 -12.65 4.52
N PRO A 20 2.08 -12.73 4.08
CA PRO A 20 1.12 -13.71 4.59
C PRO A 20 1.54 -15.15 4.22
N PRO A 21 0.97 -16.19 4.89
CA PRO A 21 1.36 -17.59 4.66
C PRO A 21 1.15 -18.10 3.24
N THR A 22 0.16 -17.56 2.52
CA THR A 22 -0.11 -17.90 1.11
C THR A 22 -0.54 -16.64 0.34
N PRO A 23 -0.55 -16.69 -1.02
CA PRO A 23 -1.18 -15.65 -1.82
C PRO A 23 -2.66 -15.46 -1.46
N ILE A 24 -3.14 -14.22 -1.58
CA ILE A 24 -4.54 -13.85 -1.34
C ILE A 24 -5.38 -13.80 -2.63
N ALA A 25 -4.75 -13.92 -3.79
CA ALA A 25 -5.37 -13.87 -5.11
C ALA A 25 -4.50 -14.60 -6.14
N LEU A 26 -5.06 -14.84 -7.32
CA LEU A 26 -4.32 -15.33 -8.48
C LEU A 26 -3.63 -14.12 -9.17
N PRO A 27 -2.29 -14.05 -9.21
CA PRO A 27 -1.59 -12.95 -9.85
C PRO A 27 -1.64 -13.07 -11.38
N GLY A 28 -1.85 -11.93 -12.06
CA GLY A 28 -1.65 -11.84 -13.50
C GLY A 28 -0.17 -11.79 -13.88
N ALA A 29 0.12 -11.96 -15.18
CA ALA A 29 1.49 -11.95 -15.69
C ALA A 29 2.25 -10.66 -15.35
N GLU A 30 1.61 -9.50 -15.48
CA GLU A 30 2.20 -8.20 -15.13
C GLU A 30 2.57 -8.08 -13.65
N ALA A 31 1.73 -8.62 -12.76
CA ALA A 31 1.99 -8.62 -11.32
C ALA A 31 3.20 -9.50 -10.98
N LEU A 32 3.32 -10.66 -11.62
CA LEU A 32 4.50 -11.53 -11.47
C LEU A 32 5.77 -10.84 -11.99
N ASN A 33 5.70 -10.21 -13.17
CA ASN A 33 6.83 -9.48 -13.74
C ASN A 33 7.29 -8.34 -12.82
N ALA A 34 6.37 -7.57 -12.24
CA ALA A 34 6.69 -6.48 -11.32
C ALA A 34 7.38 -6.96 -10.03
N VAL A 35 7.06 -8.17 -9.55
CA VAL A 35 7.71 -8.75 -8.36
C VAL A 35 9.16 -9.16 -8.67
N VAL A 36 9.41 -9.75 -9.85
CA VAL A 36 10.77 -10.21 -10.23
C VAL A 36 11.64 -9.09 -10.80
N ASN A 37 11.04 -8.05 -11.36
CA ASN A 37 11.70 -6.88 -11.94
C ASN A 37 11.13 -5.57 -11.33
N PRO A 38 11.38 -5.29 -10.03
CA PRO A 38 10.84 -4.11 -9.39
C PRO A 38 11.46 -2.82 -9.97
N ALA A 39 10.67 -1.75 -10.02
CA ALA A 39 11.20 -0.44 -10.34
C ALA A 39 12.22 0.00 -9.26
N SER A 40 13.30 0.64 -9.69
CA SER A 40 14.27 1.23 -8.76
C SER A 40 13.63 2.41 -8.02
N GLY A 41 13.98 2.57 -6.74
CA GLY A 41 13.48 3.66 -5.92
C GLY A 41 13.57 3.36 -4.43
N ASP A 42 13.24 4.38 -3.65
CA ASP A 42 13.26 4.39 -2.18
C ASP A 42 11.89 4.78 -1.58
N ALA A 43 10.83 4.72 -2.39
CA ALA A 43 9.48 4.98 -1.93
C ALA A 43 9.01 3.88 -0.97
N LEU A 44 8.56 4.29 0.22
CA LEU A 44 8.04 3.40 1.26
C LEU A 44 6.52 3.54 1.44
N TYR A 45 5.94 4.62 0.91
CA TYR A 45 4.54 4.95 1.09
C TYR A 45 3.90 5.34 -0.24
N PHE A 46 2.62 5.05 -0.40
CA PHE A 46 1.81 5.53 -1.51
C PHE A 46 0.40 5.89 -1.05
N VAL A 47 -0.24 6.83 -1.73
CA VAL A 47 -1.66 7.16 -1.54
C VAL A 47 -2.31 7.42 -2.89
N ALA A 48 -3.57 7.00 -3.07
CA ALA A 48 -4.31 7.28 -4.30
C ALA A 48 -4.52 8.79 -4.49
N ASP A 49 -4.36 9.26 -5.74
CA ASP A 49 -4.47 10.68 -6.12
C ASP A 49 -5.90 11.13 -6.45
N GLY A 50 -6.86 10.19 -6.51
CA GLY A 50 -8.25 10.45 -6.85
C GLY A 50 -8.57 10.46 -8.35
N ALA A 51 -7.56 10.42 -9.23
CA ALA A 51 -7.71 10.35 -10.69
C ALA A 51 -7.42 8.96 -11.27
N GLY A 52 -7.19 7.96 -10.39
CA GLY A 52 -6.85 6.59 -10.77
C GLY A 52 -5.35 6.28 -10.69
N GLY A 53 -4.54 7.22 -10.22
CA GLY A 53 -3.11 7.05 -9.98
C GLY A 53 -2.73 7.03 -8.50
N HIS A 54 -1.42 7.08 -8.25
CA HIS A 54 -0.83 7.06 -6.91
C HIS A 54 0.29 8.08 -6.78
N VAL A 55 0.38 8.70 -5.61
CA VAL A 55 1.53 9.52 -5.19
C VAL A 55 2.42 8.71 -4.27
N PHE A 56 3.67 8.51 -4.69
CA PHE A 56 4.69 7.78 -3.94
C PHE A 56 5.51 8.73 -3.07
N SER A 57 5.95 8.27 -1.89
CA SER A 57 6.69 9.07 -0.91
C SER A 57 7.72 8.22 -0.18
N ARG A 58 8.86 8.84 0.17
CA ARG A 58 9.98 8.17 0.83
C ARG A 58 9.86 8.24 2.34
N THR A 59 9.32 9.34 2.83
CA THR A 59 9.16 9.59 4.27
C THR A 59 7.69 9.63 4.68
N LEU A 60 7.44 9.36 5.96
CA LEU A 60 6.10 9.44 6.55
C LEU A 60 5.51 10.86 6.47
N ASP A 61 6.36 11.88 6.60
CA ASP A 61 5.92 13.28 6.56
C ASP A 61 5.47 13.71 5.15
N GLU A 62 6.23 13.31 4.12
CA GLU A 62 5.82 13.44 2.71
C GLU A 62 4.47 12.73 2.45
N HIS A 63 4.35 11.48 2.91
CA HIS A 63 3.12 10.72 2.76
C HIS A 63 1.93 11.41 3.44
N ASN A 64 2.10 11.91 4.67
CA ASN A 64 1.02 12.59 5.40
C ASN A 64 0.58 13.89 4.71
N ARG A 65 1.49 14.63 4.06
CA ARG A 65 1.13 15.76 3.21
C ARG A 65 0.31 15.32 2.00
N ALA A 66 0.71 14.24 1.33
CA ALA A 66 -0.03 13.69 0.20
C ALA A 66 -1.42 13.21 0.62
N VAL A 67 -1.55 12.49 1.74
CA VAL A 67 -2.85 12.06 2.30
C VAL A 67 -3.76 13.27 2.54
N ARG A 68 -3.24 14.34 3.16
CA ARG A 68 -4.03 15.57 3.37
C ARG A 68 -4.52 16.16 2.06
N ARG A 69 -3.65 16.23 1.05
CA ARG A 69 -3.98 16.79 -0.26
C ARG A 69 -5.03 15.97 -1.02
N TYR A 70 -4.87 14.65 -1.07
CA TYR A 70 -5.65 13.80 -1.98
C TYR A 70 -6.84 13.08 -1.34
N GLN A 71 -6.83 12.85 -0.01
CA GLN A 71 -7.88 12.07 0.67
C GLN A 71 -8.73 12.89 1.64
N LEU A 72 -8.18 13.97 2.21
CA LEU A 72 -8.86 14.73 3.28
C LEU A 72 -9.45 16.07 2.80
N GLN A 73 -8.95 16.66 1.71
CA GLN A 73 -9.45 17.93 1.17
C GLN A 73 -10.65 17.80 0.22
N GLY A 74 -11.05 16.57 -0.14
CA GLY A 74 -12.21 16.30 -1.01
C GLY A 74 -13.48 15.85 -0.27
N ARG A 75 -13.59 16.12 1.04
CA ARG A 75 -14.75 15.81 1.87
C ARG A 75 -15.28 17.05 2.57
#